data_AF-A0A1J5KIV1-F1
#
_entry.id   AF-A0A1J5KIV1-F1
#
_cell.length_a   1.000
_cell.length_b   1.000
_cell.length_c   1.000
_cell.angle_alpha   90.00
_cell.angle_beta   90.00
_cell.angle_gamma   90.00
#
_symmetry.space_group_name_H-M   'P 1'
#
loop_
_entity.id
_entity.type
_entity.pdbx_description
1 polymer ?
#
loop_
_entity_poly.entity_id
_entity_poly.type
_entity_poly.pdbx_seq_one_letter_code
_entity_poly.pdbx_strand_id
1 'polypeptide(L)'
;MKKIFKTLTFTLVTALLYSCVPDGARTGGTFVSTDNAVTCTETFYLFTDGASCASSCPTGTHEGTSDEITAILADATVTDEVKEIVQTSKGVCIDDLNIESRPSGEIFINSDFCVCKGGEVASVNSDSSCENTCSGKSEATATMFGSVNVSSVISGNDKLQNLHGWCTNDLDNNAENGASCSLVATDINGAKSNINLTTFSGSNTFQATLEGNISFDQTFSLQIIETGSGVENATSSFEQIRLKEPDTGDGLDLDGNLKVKLVGQYTCMFRTTQDDNNTGKSFYLDTARYHFYLPADSPITPLAPGVSNTIFCHDYVKENNVNDSAEFSRLEHIPDHFALWDTLDPRFVSDGSNLTIDFIIQEKIQKLGISNAPVKSYFSALNGCTSPDAQGDSCINQILGMAMNPFIDSKGKSFCPGTDEYLGTNPEMIALGEVIGVPTEGVYYAEGPREVQTLPDGTQQVLSNDVIMIRENILKKIWFHFGANGVPVAPTEQTESQATYFYWPADFDSPFVHKKGYQKLYTVKRMDELLNDGRTTEIPTSLKPHDRKTACVPASSL
;
A
#
# COMPACT_ATOMS: atom_id res chain seq x y z
N MET A 1 32.42 12.04 80.26
CA MET A 1 32.58 10.63 80.69
C MET A 1 32.49 9.75 79.44
N LYS A 2 33.49 8.87 79.26
CA LYS A 2 33.61 7.75 78.30
C LYS A 2 33.57 8.00 76.78
N LYS A 3 34.77 7.89 76.19
CA LYS A 3 35.12 7.44 74.83
C LYS A 3 34.60 6.00 74.56
N ILE A 4 34.59 5.57 73.29
CA ILE A 4 35.25 4.38 72.69
C ILE A 4 34.65 4.16 71.26
N PHE A 5 35.35 4.34 70.13
CA PHE A 5 36.39 3.52 69.46
C PHE A 5 35.95 2.13 68.94
N LYS A 6 35.95 1.92 67.61
CA LYS A 6 36.79 0.95 66.84
C LYS A 6 36.26 0.78 65.40
N THR A 7 36.97 1.20 64.34
CA THR A 7 38.07 0.56 63.55
C THR A 7 37.74 -0.75 62.82
N LEU A 8 37.99 -0.74 61.49
CA LEU A 8 38.76 -1.69 60.64
C LEU A 8 38.33 -3.18 60.64
N THR A 9 38.21 -3.94 59.55
CA THR A 9 39.19 -4.30 58.49
C THR A 9 38.47 -5.36 57.63
N PHE A 10 38.34 -5.27 56.30
CA PHE A 10 39.26 -5.76 55.24
C PHE A 10 39.76 -7.21 55.38
N THR A 11 39.36 -8.10 54.46
CA THR A 11 40.07 -9.30 53.90
C THR A 11 39.02 -10.19 53.20
N LEU A 12 39.24 -10.90 52.09
CA LEU A 12 40.29 -11.07 51.05
C LEU A 12 39.64 -12.13 50.09
N VAL A 13 39.65 -11.96 48.75
CA VAL A 13 40.55 -12.68 47.79
C VAL A 13 40.20 -14.18 47.66
N THR A 14 39.98 -14.80 46.49
CA THR A 14 40.77 -14.92 45.24
C THR A 14 39.85 -15.72 44.28
N ALA A 15 39.60 -15.32 43.02
CA ALA A 15 40.41 -15.47 41.81
C ALA A 15 40.07 -16.71 40.96
N LEU A 16 40.35 -16.57 39.64
CA LEU A 16 40.44 -17.56 38.54
C LEU A 16 39.20 -17.57 37.59
N LEU A 17 39.24 -17.21 36.29
CA LEU A 17 40.33 -17.25 35.27
C LEU A 17 40.01 -16.54 33.91
N TYR A 18 41.11 -16.12 33.23
CA TYR A 18 41.41 -15.89 31.77
C TYR A 18 40.70 -14.74 30.98
N SER A 19 41.35 -13.61 30.58
CA SER A 19 42.46 -13.33 29.60
C SER A 19 41.93 -13.14 28.15
N CYS A 20 42.31 -12.19 27.28
CA CYS A 20 43.43 -11.25 27.15
C CYS A 20 42.96 -9.98 26.41
N VAL A 21 43.66 -8.87 26.68
CA VAL A 21 43.68 -7.62 25.89
C VAL A 21 44.56 -7.82 24.64
N PRO A 22 44.39 -7.00 23.58
CA PRO A 22 45.56 -6.34 23.03
C PRO A 22 45.45 -4.81 23.06
N ASP A 23 46.59 -4.23 23.41
CA ASP A 23 46.91 -2.81 23.51
C ASP A 23 46.50 -2.01 22.28
N GLY A 24 45.99 -0.80 22.53
CA GLY A 24 45.99 0.34 21.63
C GLY A 24 46.63 1.53 22.35
N ALA A 25 47.95 1.61 22.23
CA ALA A 25 48.89 2.56 22.80
C ALA A 25 48.35 3.92 23.32
N ARG A 26 48.59 4.18 24.60
CA ARG A 26 49.10 5.49 25.04
C ARG A 26 50.40 5.76 24.30
N THR A 27 50.35 6.56 23.24
CA THR A 27 51.55 7.22 22.71
C THR A 27 51.85 8.41 23.62
N GLY A 28 52.98 8.33 24.32
CA GLY A 28 53.43 9.38 25.23
C GLY A 28 53.67 10.69 24.49
N GLY A 29 52.85 11.70 24.78
CA GLY A 29 53.35 13.06 24.84
C GLY A 29 54.10 13.21 26.16
N THR A 30 55.42 13.23 26.11
CA THR A 30 56.23 13.67 27.25
C THR A 30 55.93 15.14 27.51
N PHE A 31 55.10 15.41 28.51
CA PHE A 31 54.94 16.76 29.06
C PHE A 31 56.26 17.13 29.76
N VAL A 32 57.02 18.06 29.16
CA VAL A 32 58.19 18.64 29.79
C VAL A 32 57.70 19.78 30.68
N SER A 33 57.49 19.47 31.97
CA SER A 33 57.32 20.50 33.00
C SER A 33 58.68 21.06 33.36
N THR A 34 59.03 22.23 32.82
CA THR A 34 60.10 23.07 33.38
C THR A 34 59.71 24.53 33.28
N ASP A 35 59.72 25.22 34.43
CA ASP A 35 59.75 26.66 34.52
C ASP A 35 60.85 27.24 33.59
N ASN A 36 60.49 28.30 32.86
CA ASN A 36 61.25 29.12 31.88
C ASN A 36 60.87 28.90 30.41
N ALA A 37 60.42 29.99 29.78
CA ALA A 37 60.21 30.23 28.34
C ALA A 37 60.24 28.98 27.44
N VAL A 38 59.06 28.42 27.20
CA VAL A 38 58.88 27.24 26.36
C VAL A 38 59.06 27.63 24.89
N THR A 39 60.23 27.35 24.31
CA THR A 39 60.48 27.54 22.87
C THR A 39 59.98 26.30 22.12
N CYS A 40 58.79 26.38 21.52
CA CYS A 40 58.20 25.27 20.75
C CYS A 40 58.81 25.12 19.35
N THR A 41 60.11 25.35 19.17
CA THR A 41 60.72 25.56 17.83
C THR A 41 60.58 24.37 16.89
N GLU A 42 60.48 23.15 17.43
CA GLU A 42 60.36 21.90 16.67
C GLU A 42 59.01 21.18 16.92
N THR A 43 58.10 21.82 17.65
CA THR A 43 56.83 21.27 18.15
C THR A 43 55.70 22.26 17.91
N PHE A 44 54.46 21.80 18.03
CA PHE A 44 53.30 22.68 17.94
C PHE A 44 53.05 23.38 19.27
N TYR A 45 52.88 24.70 19.27
CA TYR A 45 52.50 25.46 20.45
C TYR A 45 51.00 25.32 20.71
N LEU A 46 50.60 24.98 21.94
CA LEU A 46 49.19 24.91 22.35
C LEU A 46 48.74 26.29 22.82
N PHE A 47 47.99 27.01 21.98
CA PHE A 47 47.59 28.38 22.27
C PHE A 47 46.67 28.49 23.49
N THR A 48 45.85 27.47 23.74
CA THR A 48 44.90 27.39 24.86
C THR A 48 45.52 27.34 26.23
N ASP A 49 46.55 26.52 26.39
CA ASP A 49 47.18 26.28 27.69
C ASP A 49 48.21 27.36 28.03
N GLY A 50 48.53 28.25 27.08
CA GLY A 50 49.45 29.37 27.23
C GLY A 50 50.91 29.01 27.52
N ALA A 51 51.24 27.74 27.75
CA ALA A 51 52.55 27.34 28.30
C ALA A 51 53.05 25.95 27.85
N SER A 52 52.46 25.32 26.83
CA SER A 52 52.73 23.92 26.50
C SER A 52 53.02 23.71 25.01
N CYS A 53 53.90 22.77 24.66
CA CYS A 53 54.06 22.28 23.29
C CYS A 53 53.64 20.81 23.16
N ALA A 54 53.19 20.44 21.97
CA ALA A 54 52.86 19.06 21.59
C ALA A 54 53.54 18.66 20.28
N SER A 55 53.74 17.36 20.06
CA SER A 55 54.31 16.85 18.79
C SER A 55 53.32 16.92 17.60
N SER A 56 52.04 17.10 17.89
CA SER A 56 50.93 17.28 16.95
C SER A 56 49.77 17.97 17.68
N CYS A 57 48.82 18.55 16.96
CA CYS A 57 47.63 19.12 17.59
C CYS A 57 46.76 18.04 18.24
N PRO A 58 46.41 18.18 19.54
CA PRO A 58 45.53 17.26 20.25
C PRO A 58 44.08 17.36 19.75
N THR A 59 43.27 16.35 20.04
CA THR A 59 41.83 16.33 19.70
C THR A 59 41.12 17.57 20.25
N GLY A 60 40.33 18.24 19.40
CA GLY A 60 39.65 19.51 19.72
C GLY A 60 40.45 20.76 19.35
N THR A 61 41.59 20.60 18.68
CA THR A 61 42.40 21.69 18.14
C THR A 61 42.87 21.34 16.71
N HIS A 62 43.13 22.36 15.90
CA HIS A 62 43.73 22.21 14.57
C HIS A 62 44.99 23.07 14.42
N GLU A 63 45.82 22.75 13.42
CA GLU A 63 46.97 23.58 13.06
C GLU A 63 46.45 24.87 12.43
N GLY A 64 46.72 26.00 13.11
CA GLY A 64 46.24 27.31 12.71
C GLY A 64 46.68 27.70 11.31
N THR A 65 45.73 28.25 10.55
CA THR A 65 45.98 28.77 9.21
C THR A 65 46.80 30.06 9.27
N SER A 66 47.34 30.49 8.12
CA SER A 66 48.12 31.74 8.02
C SER A 66 47.32 32.97 8.47
N ASP A 67 46.01 32.99 8.24
CA ASP A 67 45.14 34.11 8.62
C ASP A 67 44.90 34.14 10.13
N GLU A 68 44.67 32.98 10.75
CA GLU A 68 44.46 32.87 12.20
C GLU A 68 45.73 33.20 12.99
N ILE A 69 46.90 32.75 12.52
CA ILE A 69 48.19 33.12 13.11
C ILE A 69 48.41 34.63 12.99
N THR A 70 48.07 35.23 11.84
CA THR A 70 48.17 36.68 11.65
C THR A 70 47.26 37.44 12.62
N ALA A 71 46.05 36.94 12.86
CA ALA A 71 45.11 37.51 13.83
C ALA A 71 45.65 37.43 15.27
N ILE A 72 46.22 36.29 15.68
CA ILE A 72 46.85 36.12 17.02
C ILE A 72 48.00 37.12 17.21
N LEU A 73 48.84 37.34 16.19
CA LEU A 73 49.96 38.27 16.26
C LEU A 73 49.51 39.73 16.30
N ALA A 74 48.36 40.05 15.68
CA ALA A 74 47.76 41.37 15.70
C ALA A 74 46.96 41.66 16.99
N ASP A 75 46.57 40.64 17.75
CA ASP A 75 45.79 40.79 18.98
C ASP A 75 46.60 41.51 20.08
N ALA A 76 46.10 42.65 20.56
CA ALA A 76 46.74 43.46 21.60
C ALA A 76 46.64 42.85 23.01
N THR A 77 45.82 41.82 23.20
CA THR A 77 45.63 41.11 24.48
C THR A 77 46.62 39.96 24.67
N VAL A 78 47.25 39.50 23.58
CA VAL A 78 48.30 38.47 23.61
C VAL A 78 49.64 39.14 23.95
N THR A 79 50.36 38.59 24.93
CA THR A 79 51.66 39.14 25.37
C THR A 79 52.74 38.99 24.30
N ASP A 80 53.71 39.90 24.28
CA ASP A 80 54.83 39.86 23.33
C ASP A 80 55.62 38.54 23.43
N GLU A 81 55.73 37.97 24.64
CA GLU A 81 56.34 36.66 24.89
C GLU A 81 55.61 35.51 24.18
N VAL A 82 54.27 35.51 24.20
CA VAL A 82 53.46 34.49 23.51
C VAL A 82 53.52 34.68 21.99
N LYS A 83 53.57 35.93 21.51
CA LYS A 83 53.73 36.23 20.08
C LYS A 83 55.07 35.72 19.54
N GLU A 84 56.14 35.85 20.31
CA GLU A 84 57.45 35.31 19.95
C GLU A 84 57.43 33.77 19.88
N ILE A 85 56.74 33.11 20.81
CA ILE A 85 56.57 31.64 20.79
C ILE A 85 55.75 31.19 19.57
N VAL A 86 54.64 31.87 19.27
CA VAL A 86 53.81 31.63 18.08
C VAL A 86 54.64 31.74 16.80
N GLN A 87 55.47 32.77 16.67
CA GLN A 87 56.32 33.00 15.49
C GLN A 87 57.46 32.01 15.33
N THR A 88 57.97 31.46 16.44
CA THR A 88 59.13 30.57 16.43
C THR A 88 58.76 29.09 16.46
N SER A 89 57.50 28.76 16.76
CA SER A 89 57.01 27.38 16.79
C SER A 89 56.95 26.71 15.41
N LYS A 90 56.96 25.37 15.37
CA LYS A 90 56.75 24.62 14.12
C LYS A 90 55.36 24.85 13.52
N GLY A 91 54.38 25.10 14.38
CA GLY A 91 52.99 25.42 14.07
C GLY A 91 52.23 25.73 15.36
N VAL A 92 51.05 26.31 15.27
CA VAL A 92 50.23 26.66 16.44
C VAL A 92 48.96 25.85 16.42
N CYS A 93 48.63 25.18 17.53
CA CYS A 93 47.35 24.53 17.69
C CYS A 93 46.36 25.54 18.27
N ILE A 94 45.34 25.80 17.48
CA ILE A 94 44.24 26.69 17.82
C ILE A 94 43.04 25.81 18.16
N ASP A 95 42.26 26.21 19.17
CA ASP A 95 41.00 25.54 19.45
C ASP A 95 40.14 25.47 18.20
N ASP A 96 39.59 24.29 17.94
CA ASP A 96 38.49 24.21 17.02
C ASP A 96 37.38 25.09 17.57
N LEU A 97 36.87 26.01 16.73
CA LEU A 97 35.70 26.79 17.10
C LEU A 97 34.61 25.80 17.53
N ASN A 98 34.15 25.90 18.78
CA ASN A 98 32.97 25.15 19.21
C ASN A 98 31.76 25.80 18.55
N ILE A 99 31.52 25.45 17.29
CA ILE A 99 30.41 25.95 16.50
C ILE A 99 29.16 25.34 17.11
N GLU A 100 28.37 26.17 17.82
CA GLU A 100 27.06 25.74 18.32
C GLU A 100 26.20 25.29 17.13
N SER A 101 25.84 24.01 17.10
CA SER A 101 24.92 23.45 16.11
C SER A 101 23.57 23.14 16.75
N ARG A 102 22.51 23.22 15.95
CA ARG A 102 21.18 22.81 16.41
C ARG A 102 21.11 21.30 16.49
N PRO A 103 20.58 20.72 17.57
CA PRO A 103 20.50 19.29 17.70
C PRO A 103 19.39 18.73 16.80
N SER A 104 19.73 17.69 16.04
CA SER A 104 18.78 16.94 15.20
C SER A 104 18.03 15.89 16.00
N GLY A 105 16.78 15.60 15.61
CA GLY A 105 15.97 14.55 16.23
C GLY A 105 15.40 14.91 17.61
N GLU A 106 15.53 16.16 18.04
CA GLU A 106 15.05 16.64 19.34
C GLU A 106 13.69 17.36 19.28
N ILE A 107 13.13 17.48 18.08
CA ILE A 107 11.79 17.99 17.80
C ILE A 107 10.96 16.85 17.23
N PHE A 108 9.82 16.60 17.86
CA PHE A 108 8.90 15.54 17.50
C PHE A 108 7.59 16.16 17.06
N ILE A 109 7.26 16.07 15.77
CA ILE A 109 5.96 16.50 15.26
C ILE A 109 4.90 15.59 15.88
N ASN A 110 3.88 16.18 16.50
CA ASN A 110 2.79 15.41 17.09
C ASN A 110 1.83 14.96 15.99
N SER A 111 1.29 13.75 16.12
CA SER A 111 0.35 13.17 15.15
C SER A 111 -1.06 13.79 15.19
N ASP A 112 -1.31 14.75 16.08
CA ASP A 112 -2.60 15.43 16.26
C ASP A 112 -2.74 16.70 15.40
N PHE A 113 -1.90 16.84 14.36
CA PHE A 113 -2.01 17.94 13.43
C PHE A 113 -3.28 17.86 12.58
N CYS A 114 -3.78 19.02 12.16
CA CYS A 114 -4.97 19.13 11.34
C CYS A 114 -4.67 19.91 10.07
N VAL A 115 -5.05 19.39 8.91
CA VAL A 115 -5.05 20.16 7.66
C VAL A 115 -6.46 20.62 7.40
N CYS A 116 -6.63 21.93 7.24
CA CYS A 116 -7.93 22.54 7.02
C CYS A 116 -7.96 23.29 5.69
N LYS A 117 -9.10 23.21 5.00
CA LYS A 117 -9.43 23.99 3.80
C LYS A 117 -10.93 24.27 3.82
N GLY A 118 -11.32 25.55 3.72
CA GLY A 118 -12.72 25.95 3.62
C GLY A 118 -13.59 25.64 4.84
N GLY A 119 -13.04 25.48 6.04
CA GLY A 119 -13.81 25.07 7.22
C GLY A 119 -13.85 23.56 7.48
N GLU A 120 -13.23 22.78 6.61
CA GLU A 120 -13.30 21.32 6.62
C GLU A 120 -11.91 20.69 6.63
N VAL A 121 -11.87 19.41 6.97
CA VAL A 121 -10.63 18.62 7.08
C VAL A 121 -10.15 18.20 5.69
N ALA A 122 -8.91 18.55 5.35
CA ALA A 122 -8.31 18.40 4.03
C ALA A 122 -7.12 17.42 4.01
N SER A 123 -7.05 16.50 4.97
CA SER A 123 -6.09 15.39 4.99
C SER A 123 -6.76 14.08 5.33
N VAL A 124 -6.25 12.98 4.74
CA VAL A 124 -6.79 11.62 4.92
C VAL A 124 -6.47 11.07 6.32
N ASN A 125 -5.26 11.36 6.80
CA ASN A 125 -4.71 10.82 8.04
C ASN A 125 -4.93 11.74 9.26
N SER A 126 -6.03 12.47 9.28
CA SER A 126 -6.38 13.44 10.32
C SER A 126 -7.01 12.77 11.56
N ASP A 127 -6.71 13.30 12.75
CA ASP A 127 -7.35 12.87 13.99
C ASP A 127 -8.81 13.37 14.07
N SER A 128 -9.65 12.65 14.83
CA SER A 128 -11.06 13.02 15.04
C SER A 128 -11.27 14.43 15.62
N SER A 129 -10.30 14.96 16.37
CA SER A 129 -10.34 16.33 16.88
C SER A 129 -10.22 17.40 15.79
N CYS A 130 -9.78 17.02 14.58
CA CYS A 130 -9.58 17.96 13.48
C CYS A 130 -10.85 18.53 12.89
N GLU A 131 -11.99 17.85 13.03
CA GLU A 131 -13.29 18.41 12.62
C GLU A 131 -13.60 19.70 13.37
N ASN A 132 -13.46 19.66 14.70
CA ASN A 132 -13.69 20.82 15.55
C ASN A 132 -12.65 21.91 15.27
N THR A 133 -11.38 21.53 15.12
CA THR A 133 -10.31 22.48 14.79
C THR A 133 -10.58 23.18 13.47
N CYS A 134 -10.89 22.44 12.41
CA CYS A 134 -11.10 22.97 11.07
C CYS A 134 -12.40 23.77 10.94
N SER A 135 -13.44 23.47 11.70
CA SER A 135 -14.67 24.29 11.72
C SER A 135 -14.42 25.76 12.13
N GLY A 136 -13.35 26.01 12.90
CA GLY A 136 -12.91 27.35 13.31
C GLY A 136 -11.91 28.01 12.36
N LYS A 137 -11.61 27.39 11.20
CA LYS A 137 -10.55 27.76 10.25
C LYS A 137 -11.16 28.07 8.89
N SER A 138 -10.85 29.22 8.30
CA SER A 138 -11.51 29.71 7.08
C SER A 138 -10.54 29.87 5.91
N GLU A 139 -9.39 29.22 5.96
CA GLU A 139 -8.36 29.28 4.94
C GLU A 139 -8.87 28.63 3.64
N ALA A 140 -8.78 29.35 2.52
CA ALA A 140 -9.22 28.86 1.22
C ALA A 140 -8.31 27.75 0.63
N THR A 141 -7.09 27.64 1.13
CA THR A 141 -6.06 26.69 0.69
C THR A 141 -5.72 25.71 1.80
N ALA A 142 -5.44 24.45 1.46
CA ALA A 142 -5.09 23.41 2.44
C ALA A 142 -3.89 23.84 3.30
N THR A 143 -4.17 24.06 4.58
CA THR A 143 -3.23 24.61 5.55
C THR A 143 -3.14 23.70 6.76
N MET A 144 -1.92 23.28 7.09
CA MET A 144 -1.62 22.46 8.25
C MET A 144 -1.49 23.33 9.50
N PHE A 145 -2.11 22.88 10.59
CA PHE A 145 -1.99 23.39 11.94
C PHE A 145 -1.50 22.24 12.81
N GLY A 146 -0.29 22.38 13.36
CA GLY A 146 0.35 21.31 14.11
C GLY A 146 0.98 21.80 15.39
N SER A 147 1.39 20.83 16.20
CA SER A 147 2.19 21.05 17.39
C SER A 147 3.37 20.08 17.41
N VAL A 148 4.40 20.41 18.19
CA VAL A 148 5.55 19.54 18.41
C VAL A 148 5.76 19.31 19.91
N ASN A 149 6.33 18.16 20.23
CA ASN A 149 7.02 17.96 21.49
C ASN A 149 8.51 18.26 21.27
N VAL A 150 9.11 18.96 22.23
CA VAL A 150 10.54 19.24 22.24
C VAL A 150 11.19 18.48 23.38
N SER A 151 12.41 17.98 23.18
CA SER A 151 13.13 17.25 24.22
C SER A 151 13.67 18.17 25.32
N SER A 152 14.22 17.57 26.38
CA SER A 152 14.90 18.31 27.46
C SER A 152 16.15 19.05 26.97
N VAL A 153 16.74 18.64 25.84
CA VAL A 153 17.89 19.33 25.22
C VAL A 153 17.46 20.69 24.68
N ILE A 154 16.29 20.75 24.05
CA ILE A 154 15.74 22.01 23.54
C ILE A 154 15.13 22.83 24.66
N SER A 155 14.27 22.23 25.49
CA SER A 155 13.55 22.96 26.55
C SER A 155 14.46 23.48 27.65
N GLY A 156 15.59 22.81 27.89
CA GLY A 156 16.61 23.21 28.86
C GLY A 156 17.66 24.18 28.32
N ASN A 157 17.62 24.50 27.03
CA ASN A 157 18.54 25.46 26.41
C ASN A 157 17.91 26.86 26.41
N ASP A 158 18.55 27.82 27.07
CA ASP A 158 18.06 29.18 27.24
C ASP A 158 17.85 29.95 25.92
N LYS A 159 18.56 29.58 24.85
CA LYS A 159 18.41 30.17 23.51
C LYS A 159 17.30 29.50 22.70
N LEU A 160 17.02 28.22 22.89
CA LEU A 160 16.08 27.47 22.05
C LEU A 160 14.70 27.39 22.68
N GLN A 161 14.59 26.83 23.89
CA GLN A 161 13.41 26.68 24.76
C GLN A 161 12.18 25.96 24.17
N ASN A 162 11.82 26.21 22.92
CA ASN A 162 10.62 25.73 22.23
C ASN A 162 10.87 25.73 20.70
N LEU A 163 9.87 25.29 19.92
CA LEU A 163 9.96 25.27 18.46
C LEU A 163 10.27 26.65 17.87
N HIS A 164 9.63 27.70 18.36
CA HIS A 164 9.84 29.04 17.82
C HIS A 164 11.28 29.50 18.04
N GLY A 165 11.80 29.42 19.26
CA GLY A 165 13.20 29.78 19.52
C GLY A 165 14.19 28.87 18.77
N TRP A 166 13.86 27.58 18.58
CA TRP A 166 14.66 26.71 17.71
C TRP A 166 14.65 27.14 16.24
N CYS A 167 13.59 27.76 15.76
CA CYS A 167 13.48 28.23 14.38
C CYS A 167 13.95 29.67 14.16
N THR A 168 14.04 30.51 15.19
CA THR A 168 14.23 31.97 15.01
C THR A 168 15.39 32.55 15.80
N ASN A 169 15.89 31.89 16.84
CA ASN A 169 16.97 32.46 17.66
C ASN A 169 18.31 32.01 17.11
N ASP A 170 19.17 32.98 16.79
CA ASP A 170 20.52 32.72 16.30
C ASP A 170 21.36 32.01 17.38
N LEU A 171 22.24 31.12 16.91
CA LEU A 171 23.28 30.50 17.74
C LEU A 171 24.57 31.29 17.61
N ASP A 172 25.49 31.13 18.57
CA ASP A 172 26.79 31.83 18.52
C ASP A 172 27.75 31.08 17.57
N ASN A 173 27.35 30.95 16.31
CA ASN A 173 28.02 30.14 15.30
C ASN A 173 28.46 30.93 14.05
N ASN A 174 28.31 32.26 14.08
CA ASN A 174 28.66 33.19 13.00
C ASN A 174 28.03 32.82 11.63
N ALA A 175 26.80 32.28 11.64
CA ALA A 175 26.06 31.99 10.42
C ALA A 175 25.88 33.26 9.55
N GLU A 176 26.00 33.11 8.22
CA GLU A 176 25.78 34.21 7.27
C GLU A 176 24.32 34.68 7.23
N ASN A 177 23.38 33.78 7.53
CA ASN A 177 21.95 34.05 7.54
C ASN A 177 21.37 33.84 8.93
N GLY A 178 20.31 34.58 9.26
CA GLY A 178 19.57 34.38 10.49
C GLY A 178 18.85 33.02 10.51
N ALA A 179 18.63 32.50 11.72
CA ALA A 179 17.92 31.26 11.97
C ALA A 179 16.55 31.24 11.26
N SER A 180 16.26 30.13 10.57
CA SER A 180 14.97 29.92 9.91
C SER A 180 14.66 28.43 9.79
N CYS A 181 13.38 28.10 9.67
CA CYS A 181 12.90 26.75 9.43
C CYS A 181 12.03 26.68 8.20
N SER A 182 12.08 25.54 7.51
CA SER A 182 11.10 25.14 6.50
C SER A 182 10.45 23.81 6.89
N LEU A 183 9.22 23.61 6.44
CA LEU A 183 8.60 22.29 6.41
C LEU A 183 8.93 21.68 5.05
N VAL A 184 9.68 20.58 5.04
CA VAL A 184 10.09 19.89 3.83
C VAL A 184 9.20 18.68 3.62
N ALA A 185 8.45 18.70 2.52
CA ALA A 185 7.65 17.59 2.06
C ALA A 185 8.45 16.77 1.04
N THR A 186 8.61 15.48 1.30
CA THR A 186 9.31 14.53 0.41
C THR A 186 8.30 13.55 -0.18
N ASP A 187 8.23 13.47 -1.50
CA ASP A 187 7.37 12.51 -2.20
C ASP A 187 7.99 11.09 -2.21
N ILE A 188 7.27 10.13 -2.77
CA ILE A 188 7.72 8.73 -2.88
C ILE A 188 8.95 8.55 -3.78
N ASN A 189 9.22 9.48 -4.69
CA ASN A 189 10.39 9.47 -5.57
C ASN A 189 11.60 10.18 -4.94
N GLY A 190 11.45 10.72 -3.72
CA GLY A 190 12.47 11.48 -3.01
C GLY A 190 12.56 12.95 -3.45
N ALA A 191 11.64 13.45 -4.27
CA ALA A 191 11.56 14.86 -4.63
C ALA A 191 11.09 15.68 -3.43
N LYS A 192 11.72 16.83 -3.22
CA LYS A 192 11.52 17.67 -2.04
C LYS A 192 10.88 19.01 -2.39
N SER A 193 9.84 19.38 -1.67
CA SER A 193 9.21 20.69 -1.68
C SER A 193 9.47 21.40 -0.35
N ASN A 194 10.07 22.60 -0.41
CA ASN A 194 10.26 23.45 0.77
C ASN A 194 9.02 24.32 0.97
N ILE A 195 8.39 24.22 2.13
CA ILE A 195 7.18 24.94 2.50
C ILE A 195 7.53 25.90 3.64
N ASN A 196 7.07 27.14 3.54
CA ASN A 196 7.29 28.13 4.59
C ASN A 196 6.59 27.70 5.89
N LEU A 197 7.35 27.68 6.98
CA LEU A 197 6.85 27.34 8.31
C LEU A 197 6.63 28.60 9.13
N THR A 198 5.41 28.79 9.63
CA THR A 198 5.09 29.86 10.58
C THR A 198 5.08 29.28 11.99
N THR A 199 5.87 29.86 12.91
CA THR A 199 5.92 29.47 14.33
C THR A 199 5.51 30.64 15.22
N PHE A 200 5.11 30.36 16.45
CA PHE A 200 4.57 31.37 17.36
C PHE A 200 5.40 31.52 18.63
N SER A 201 5.65 32.77 19.04
CA SER A 201 6.50 33.08 20.19
C SER A 201 6.01 32.38 21.47
N GLY A 202 6.94 31.74 22.19
CA GLY A 202 6.66 31.01 23.42
C GLY A 202 5.84 29.72 23.23
N SER A 203 5.74 29.20 22.00
CA SER A 203 4.89 28.06 21.66
C SER A 203 5.65 26.96 20.91
N ASN A 204 5.11 25.75 20.98
CA ASN A 204 5.49 24.59 20.17
C ASN A 204 4.50 24.34 19.02
N THR A 205 3.69 25.33 18.66
CA THR A 205 2.71 25.22 17.56
C THR A 205 3.25 25.84 16.29
N PHE A 206 2.77 25.34 15.15
CA PHE A 206 3.15 25.85 13.85
C PHE A 206 2.00 25.80 12.84
N GLN A 207 2.18 26.56 11.76
CA GLN A 207 1.27 26.60 10.63
C GLN A 207 2.07 26.55 9.31
N ALA A 208 1.59 25.80 8.33
CA ALA A 208 2.19 25.72 6.99
C ALA A 208 1.10 25.55 5.91
N THR A 209 1.15 26.38 4.86
CA THR A 209 0.25 26.25 3.70
C THR A 209 0.80 25.21 2.73
N LEU A 210 0.11 24.08 2.61
CA LEU A 210 0.56 22.92 1.85
C LEU A 210 0.15 23.01 0.37
N GLU A 211 -1.08 23.45 0.11
CA GLU A 211 -1.61 23.59 -1.25
C GLU A 211 -0.79 24.61 -2.06
N GLY A 212 -0.43 24.23 -3.28
CA GLY A 212 0.48 24.98 -4.16
C GLY A 212 1.96 24.56 -4.03
N ASN A 213 2.33 23.88 -2.95
CA ASN A 213 3.67 23.29 -2.77
C ASN A 213 3.68 21.77 -2.89
N ILE A 214 2.56 21.11 -2.56
CA ILE A 214 2.33 19.68 -2.72
C ILE A 214 0.95 19.39 -3.32
N SER A 215 0.82 18.23 -3.95
CA SER A 215 -0.39 17.78 -4.67
C SER A 215 -1.40 17.08 -3.76
N PHE A 216 -2.68 17.18 -4.12
CA PHE A 216 -3.74 16.33 -3.59
C PHE A 216 -3.55 14.87 -4.00
N ASP A 217 -4.12 13.97 -3.20
CA ASP A 217 -4.15 12.52 -3.43
C ASP A 217 -2.79 11.81 -3.46
N GLN A 218 -1.71 12.51 -3.12
CA GLN A 218 -0.37 11.95 -2.99
C GLN A 218 0.11 12.01 -1.53
N THR A 219 0.85 10.99 -1.11
CA THR A 219 1.42 10.91 0.24
C THR A 219 2.80 11.55 0.26
N PHE A 220 3.03 12.42 1.24
CA PHE A 220 4.30 13.08 1.49
C PHE A 220 4.80 12.76 2.90
N SER A 221 6.12 12.66 3.05
CA SER A 221 6.78 12.69 4.37
C SER A 221 7.18 14.12 4.68
N LEU A 222 6.72 14.65 5.81
CA LEU A 222 6.96 15.99 6.29
C LEU A 222 8.04 15.99 7.37
N GLN A 223 9.03 16.87 7.24
CA GLN A 223 10.03 17.15 8.28
C GLN A 223 10.22 18.65 8.42
N ILE A 224 10.38 19.13 9.65
CA ILE A 224 10.87 20.49 9.87
C ILE A 224 12.39 20.44 9.76
N ILE A 225 12.93 21.27 8.87
CA ILE A 225 14.37 21.37 8.62
C ILE A 225 14.82 22.80 8.88
N GLU A 226 15.94 22.93 9.56
CA GLU A 226 16.59 24.22 9.75
C GLU A 226 17.34 24.66 8.49
N THR A 227 17.19 25.93 8.12
CA THR A 227 17.66 26.48 6.84
C THR A 227 18.52 27.75 6.97
N GLY A 228 18.78 28.25 8.18
CA GLY A 228 19.46 29.53 8.42
C GLY A 228 20.92 29.42 8.85
N SER A 229 21.25 28.45 9.71
CA SER A 229 22.49 28.43 10.48
C SER A 229 23.74 28.11 9.64
N GLY A 230 23.57 27.54 8.45
CA GLY A 230 24.67 27.27 7.51
C GLY A 230 25.69 26.22 7.95
N VAL A 231 25.55 25.66 9.15
CA VAL A 231 26.47 24.65 9.71
C VAL A 231 25.94 23.24 9.45
N GLU A 232 24.69 22.96 9.84
CA GLU A 232 23.98 21.69 9.57
C GLU A 232 22.47 21.93 9.41
N ASN A 233 21.84 21.19 8.48
CA ASN A 233 20.39 21.22 8.28
C ASN A 233 19.69 20.33 9.32
N ALA A 234 19.65 20.77 10.57
CA ALA A 234 19.08 19.98 11.65
C ALA A 234 17.61 19.63 11.37
N THR A 235 17.22 18.37 11.62
CA THR A 235 15.90 17.86 11.23
C THR A 235 15.07 17.41 12.43
N SER A 236 13.76 17.61 12.37
CA SER A 236 12.81 16.98 13.29
C SER A 236 12.57 15.50 12.97
N SER A 237 11.72 14.84 13.78
CA SER A 237 11.00 13.64 13.35
C SER A 237 10.21 13.90 12.06
N PHE A 238 9.86 12.83 11.36
CA PHE A 238 8.99 12.93 10.20
C PHE A 238 7.57 12.50 10.53
N GLU A 239 6.61 13.08 9.83
CA GLU A 239 5.21 12.65 9.83
C GLU A 239 4.71 12.49 8.40
N GLN A 240 3.85 11.53 8.16
CA GLN A 240 3.27 11.34 6.83
C GLN A 240 1.98 12.11 6.69
N ILE A 241 1.69 12.57 5.48
CA ILE A 241 0.44 13.24 5.19
C ILE A 241 -0.04 12.91 3.79
N ARG A 242 -1.36 12.76 3.62
CA ARG A 242 -2.00 12.73 2.32
C ARG A 242 -3.10 13.77 2.30
N LEU A 243 -2.99 14.72 1.38
CA LEU A 243 -4.03 15.73 1.18
C LEU A 243 -5.25 15.10 0.49
N LYS A 244 -6.45 15.47 0.95
CA LYS A 244 -7.71 15.20 0.27
C LYS A 244 -8.44 16.51 0.02
N GLU A 245 -9.17 16.61 -1.09
CA GLU A 245 -10.09 17.72 -1.25
C GLU A 245 -11.22 17.56 -0.20
N PRO A 246 -11.55 18.61 0.57
CA PRO A 246 -12.68 18.56 1.48
C PRO A 246 -13.97 18.30 0.71
N ASP A 247 -14.88 17.58 1.33
CA ASP A 247 -16.17 17.21 0.76
C ASP A 247 -17.07 18.44 0.61
N THR A 248 -16.80 19.22 -0.43
CA THR A 248 -17.61 20.37 -0.85
C THR A 248 -18.94 19.91 -1.44
N GLY A 249 -19.66 18.97 -0.82
CA GLY A 249 -20.91 18.39 -1.32
C GLY A 249 -20.83 17.68 -2.68
N ASP A 250 -19.72 17.85 -3.42
CA ASP A 250 -19.50 17.47 -4.80
C ASP A 250 -18.14 16.73 -5.00
N GLY A 251 -17.45 16.37 -3.90
CA GLY A 251 -16.22 15.56 -3.89
C GLY A 251 -16.51 14.07 -3.67
N LEU A 252 -15.73 13.18 -4.28
CA LEU A 252 -15.94 11.72 -4.24
C LEU A 252 -15.85 11.19 -2.80
N ASP A 253 -16.99 10.78 -2.25
CA ASP A 253 -17.09 10.01 -1.01
C ASP A 253 -16.31 8.70 -1.15
N LEU A 254 -15.15 8.62 -0.49
CA LEU A 254 -14.34 7.39 -0.37
C LEU A 254 -14.75 6.57 0.87
N ASP A 255 -15.61 7.14 1.71
CA ASP A 255 -16.22 6.47 2.85
C ASP A 255 -17.48 5.72 2.42
N GLY A 256 -17.92 4.78 3.25
CA GLY A 256 -19.04 3.89 2.93
C GLY A 256 -18.69 2.69 2.05
N ASN A 257 -19.70 1.89 1.73
CA ASN A 257 -19.50 0.59 1.08
C ASN A 257 -18.95 0.73 -0.34
N LEU A 258 -18.17 -0.25 -0.79
CA LEU A 258 -17.77 -0.34 -2.19
C LEU A 258 -18.97 -0.40 -3.14
N LYS A 259 -18.87 0.31 -4.26
CA LYS A 259 -19.90 0.28 -5.29
C LYS A 259 -20.00 -1.12 -5.89
N VAL A 260 -21.21 -1.67 -5.88
CA VAL A 260 -21.50 -2.99 -6.43
C VAL A 260 -22.08 -2.85 -7.84
N LYS A 261 -21.65 -3.74 -8.72
CA LYS A 261 -22.07 -3.87 -10.11
C LYS A 261 -22.61 -5.28 -10.33
N LEU A 262 -23.80 -5.38 -10.92
CA LEU A 262 -24.45 -6.65 -11.19
C LEU A 262 -24.02 -7.20 -12.55
N VAL A 263 -23.91 -8.52 -12.64
CA VAL A 263 -23.51 -9.25 -13.84
C VAL A 263 -24.55 -10.32 -14.12
N GLY A 264 -25.22 -10.20 -15.26
CA GLY A 264 -26.12 -11.22 -15.78
C GLY A 264 -25.37 -12.33 -16.51
N GLN A 265 -26.05 -13.45 -16.73
CA GLN A 265 -25.61 -14.53 -17.61
C GLN A 265 -26.64 -14.72 -18.72
N TYR A 266 -26.20 -14.99 -19.93
CA TYR A 266 -27.08 -15.38 -21.03
C TYR A 266 -26.43 -16.45 -21.91
N THR A 267 -27.19 -17.03 -22.83
CA THR A 267 -26.66 -18.06 -23.73
C THR A 267 -26.70 -17.64 -25.19
N CYS A 268 -25.71 -18.14 -25.95
CA CYS A 268 -25.79 -18.19 -27.41
C CYS A 268 -25.72 -19.64 -27.87
N MET A 269 -26.41 -19.89 -28.97
CA MET A 269 -26.52 -21.19 -29.58
C MET A 269 -25.74 -21.18 -30.89
N PHE A 270 -24.82 -22.14 -31.02
CA PHE A 270 -23.94 -22.31 -32.17
C PHE A 270 -24.45 -23.50 -32.97
N ARG A 271 -24.76 -23.28 -34.24
CA ARG A 271 -25.34 -24.27 -35.14
C ARG A 271 -24.35 -24.70 -36.19
N THR A 272 -24.40 -25.99 -36.47
CA THR A 272 -23.79 -26.55 -37.68
C THR A 272 -24.87 -26.71 -38.72
N THR A 273 -24.66 -26.08 -39.88
CA THR A 273 -25.57 -26.17 -41.03
C THR A 273 -24.95 -27.01 -42.14
N GLN A 274 -25.79 -27.75 -42.86
CA GLN A 274 -25.41 -28.41 -44.10
C GLN A 274 -26.38 -27.99 -45.20
N ASP A 275 -25.85 -27.68 -46.38
CA ASP A 275 -26.67 -27.47 -47.56
C ASP A 275 -26.93 -28.81 -48.27
N ASP A 276 -28.20 -29.08 -48.57
CA ASP A 276 -28.56 -30.12 -49.51
C ASP A 276 -28.21 -29.67 -50.92
N ASN A 277 -27.15 -30.26 -51.47
CA ASN A 277 -26.67 -29.96 -52.83
C ASN A 277 -27.71 -30.18 -53.94
N ASN A 278 -28.78 -30.94 -53.69
CA ASN A 278 -29.84 -31.20 -54.66
C ASN A 278 -31.01 -30.21 -54.55
N THR A 279 -31.32 -29.73 -53.35
CA THR A 279 -32.47 -28.84 -53.11
C THR A 279 -32.07 -27.39 -52.82
N GLY A 280 -30.78 -27.12 -52.59
CA GLY A 280 -30.25 -25.82 -52.19
C GLY A 280 -30.72 -25.37 -50.80
N LYS A 281 -31.24 -26.30 -49.98
CA LYS A 281 -31.78 -26.01 -48.65
C LYS A 281 -30.76 -26.32 -47.58
N SER A 282 -30.54 -25.39 -46.67
CA SER A 282 -29.75 -25.63 -45.46
C SER A 282 -30.57 -26.38 -44.40
N PHE A 283 -29.98 -27.38 -43.76
CA PHE A 283 -30.54 -28.10 -42.62
C PHE A 283 -29.55 -28.11 -41.44
N TYR A 284 -30.09 -28.20 -40.23
CA TYR A 284 -29.31 -28.17 -38.99
C TYR A 284 -28.83 -29.57 -38.63
N LEU A 285 -27.53 -29.72 -38.41
CA LEU A 285 -26.89 -30.97 -38.03
C LEU A 285 -26.76 -31.09 -36.51
N ASP A 286 -26.26 -30.03 -35.87
CA ASP A 286 -25.96 -30.02 -34.44
C ASP A 286 -26.04 -28.61 -33.86
N THR A 287 -26.10 -28.53 -32.54
CA THR A 287 -26.19 -27.27 -31.80
C THR A 287 -25.39 -27.35 -30.49
N ALA A 288 -24.47 -26.41 -30.31
CA ALA A 288 -23.77 -26.18 -29.05
C ALA A 288 -24.34 -24.97 -28.32
N ARG A 289 -24.29 -25.02 -26.99
CA ARG A 289 -24.77 -23.95 -26.10
C ARG A 289 -23.60 -23.41 -25.30
N TYR A 290 -23.42 -22.09 -25.33
CA TYR A 290 -22.37 -21.41 -24.58
C TYR A 290 -22.92 -20.28 -23.74
N HIS A 291 -22.33 -20.06 -22.57
CA HIS A 291 -22.71 -18.99 -21.65
C HIS A 291 -21.81 -17.76 -21.78
N PHE A 292 -22.42 -16.59 -21.68
CA PHE A 292 -21.79 -15.28 -21.75
C PHE A 292 -22.27 -14.40 -20.60
N TYR A 293 -21.49 -13.39 -20.25
CA TYR A 293 -21.75 -12.51 -19.12
C TYR A 293 -22.04 -11.10 -19.56
N LEU A 294 -23.03 -10.47 -18.95
CA LEU A 294 -23.46 -9.12 -19.28
C LEU A 294 -23.38 -8.24 -18.03
N PRO A 295 -22.35 -7.39 -17.89
CA PRO A 295 -22.32 -6.37 -16.86
C PRO A 295 -23.45 -5.35 -17.06
N ALA A 296 -24.10 -4.93 -15.97
CA ALA A 296 -25.33 -4.12 -16.03
C ALA A 296 -25.19 -2.73 -16.71
N ASP A 297 -23.99 -2.20 -16.78
CA ASP A 297 -23.60 -0.92 -17.39
C ASP A 297 -22.94 -1.08 -18.77
N SER A 298 -22.69 -2.30 -19.22
CA SER A 298 -22.12 -2.58 -20.53
C SER A 298 -23.24 -2.71 -21.57
N PRO A 299 -23.14 -2.02 -22.71
CA PRO A 299 -24.09 -2.21 -23.80
C PRO A 299 -24.00 -3.65 -24.31
N ILE A 300 -25.15 -4.20 -24.70
CA ILE A 300 -25.18 -5.48 -25.38
C ILE A 300 -24.44 -5.36 -26.72
N THR A 301 -23.38 -6.14 -26.91
CA THR A 301 -22.71 -6.25 -28.20
C THR A 301 -23.57 -7.12 -29.14
N PRO A 302 -24.09 -6.59 -30.25
CA PRO A 302 -24.82 -7.40 -31.22
C PRO A 302 -23.83 -8.27 -32.01
N LEU A 303 -24.30 -9.44 -32.45
CA LEU A 303 -23.57 -10.27 -33.40
C LEU A 303 -23.36 -9.54 -34.74
N ALA A 304 -22.29 -9.89 -35.45
CA ALA A 304 -22.02 -9.37 -36.79
C ALA A 304 -23.19 -9.69 -37.76
N PRO A 305 -23.56 -8.78 -38.66
CA PRO A 305 -24.59 -9.07 -39.65
C PRO A 305 -24.24 -10.32 -40.49
N GLY A 306 -25.21 -11.21 -40.69
CA GLY A 306 -25.04 -12.41 -41.53
C GLY A 306 -24.55 -13.68 -40.81
N VAL A 307 -24.22 -13.64 -39.51
CA VAL A 307 -23.84 -14.85 -38.75
C VAL A 307 -25.02 -15.62 -38.16
N SER A 308 -26.25 -15.13 -38.33
CA SER A 308 -27.48 -15.68 -37.72
C SER A 308 -27.77 -17.14 -38.06
N ASN A 309 -27.22 -17.65 -39.16
CA ASN A 309 -27.39 -19.03 -39.59
C ASN A 309 -26.53 -20.01 -38.77
N THR A 310 -25.40 -19.54 -38.23
CA THR A 310 -24.45 -20.35 -37.45
C THR A 310 -24.43 -19.96 -35.99
N ILE A 311 -24.83 -18.75 -35.60
CA ILE A 311 -24.82 -18.27 -34.22
C ILE A 311 -26.06 -17.41 -33.98
N PHE A 312 -26.78 -17.65 -32.89
CA PHE A 312 -27.86 -16.77 -32.47
C PHE A 312 -27.90 -16.66 -30.93
N CYS A 313 -28.09 -15.45 -30.43
CA CYS A 313 -28.13 -15.12 -29.00
C CYS A 313 -29.49 -14.57 -28.55
N HIS A 314 -30.45 -14.42 -29.47
CA HIS A 314 -31.83 -13.97 -29.22
C HIS A 314 -32.83 -14.89 -29.93
N ASP A 315 -34.10 -14.78 -29.56
CA ASP A 315 -35.18 -15.49 -30.24
C ASP A 315 -35.58 -14.78 -31.55
N TYR A 316 -34.84 -15.06 -32.62
CA TYR A 316 -35.09 -14.50 -33.95
C TYR A 316 -36.47 -14.82 -34.53
N VAL A 317 -37.15 -15.87 -34.04
CA VAL A 317 -38.52 -16.22 -34.47
C VAL A 317 -39.52 -15.27 -33.82
N LYS A 318 -39.38 -15.04 -32.51
CA LYS A 318 -40.21 -14.09 -31.77
C LYS A 318 -40.00 -12.66 -32.25
N GLU A 319 -38.75 -12.25 -32.48
CA GLU A 319 -38.42 -10.89 -32.91
C GLU A 319 -38.66 -10.64 -34.42
N ASN A 320 -38.96 -11.71 -35.18
CA ASN A 320 -39.11 -11.67 -36.64
C ASN A 320 -37.93 -10.98 -37.35
N ASN A 321 -36.72 -11.15 -36.81
CA ASN A 321 -35.48 -10.59 -37.33
C ASN A 321 -34.31 -11.54 -37.04
N VAL A 322 -33.67 -12.00 -38.12
CA VAL A 322 -32.52 -12.90 -38.05
C VAL A 322 -31.25 -12.18 -37.62
N ASN A 323 -31.12 -10.90 -37.94
CA ASN A 323 -29.96 -10.12 -37.52
C ASN A 323 -30.10 -9.76 -36.04
N ASP A 324 -29.01 -9.90 -35.31
CA ASP A 324 -28.98 -9.55 -33.89
C ASP A 324 -29.01 -8.02 -33.68
N SER A 325 -29.51 -7.60 -32.52
CA SER A 325 -29.58 -6.20 -32.10
C SER A 325 -29.42 -6.11 -30.60
N ALA A 326 -28.85 -4.99 -30.12
CA ALA A 326 -28.75 -4.69 -28.71
C ALA A 326 -30.12 -4.55 -28.01
N GLU A 327 -31.20 -4.32 -28.77
CA GLU A 327 -32.56 -4.17 -28.24
C GLU A 327 -33.24 -5.53 -27.95
N PHE A 328 -32.72 -6.63 -28.50
CA PHE A 328 -33.36 -7.94 -28.38
C PHE A 328 -33.00 -8.63 -27.06
N SER A 329 -33.99 -9.29 -26.47
CA SER A 329 -33.77 -10.08 -25.26
C SER A 329 -32.86 -11.27 -25.54
N ARG A 330 -31.84 -11.45 -24.69
CA ARG A 330 -30.91 -12.58 -24.79
C ARG A 330 -31.56 -13.90 -24.38
N LEU A 331 -31.15 -14.99 -25.03
CA LEU A 331 -31.62 -16.34 -24.69
C LEU A 331 -31.19 -16.70 -23.27
N GLU A 332 -32.11 -17.31 -22.52
CA GLU A 332 -31.89 -17.82 -21.17
C GLU A 332 -31.23 -16.79 -20.23
N HIS A 333 -31.55 -15.50 -20.41
CA HIS A 333 -30.96 -14.44 -19.60
C HIS A 333 -31.35 -14.59 -18.12
N ILE A 334 -30.34 -14.78 -17.28
CA ILE A 334 -30.41 -14.75 -15.83
C ILE A 334 -29.87 -13.39 -15.38
N PRO A 335 -30.75 -12.42 -15.03
CA PRO A 335 -30.29 -11.16 -14.46
C PRO A 335 -29.62 -11.44 -13.10
N ASP A 336 -28.64 -10.60 -12.75
CA ASP A 336 -28.00 -10.59 -11.43
C ASP A 336 -27.42 -11.96 -11.00
N HIS A 337 -26.95 -12.73 -11.98
CA HIS A 337 -26.35 -14.06 -11.79
C HIS A 337 -25.22 -14.02 -10.76
N PHE A 338 -24.42 -12.94 -10.75
CA PHE A 338 -23.59 -12.55 -9.61
C PHE A 338 -23.36 -11.04 -9.56
N ALA A 339 -22.78 -10.60 -8.45
CA ALA A 339 -22.37 -9.22 -8.24
C ALA A 339 -20.83 -9.15 -8.23
N LEU A 340 -20.26 -8.02 -8.60
CA LEU A 340 -18.86 -7.66 -8.49
C LEU A 340 -18.75 -6.26 -7.93
N TRP A 341 -17.55 -5.80 -7.59
CA TRP A 341 -17.34 -4.38 -7.33
C TRP A 341 -17.10 -3.62 -8.63
N ASP A 342 -17.65 -2.41 -8.72
CA ASP A 342 -17.60 -1.59 -9.92
C ASP A 342 -16.18 -1.06 -10.15
N THR A 343 -15.63 -1.26 -11.34
CA THR A 343 -14.32 -0.73 -11.74
C THR A 343 -14.26 0.80 -11.75
N LEU A 344 -15.42 1.46 -11.82
CA LEU A 344 -15.53 2.92 -11.75
C LEU A 344 -15.54 3.47 -10.32
N ASP A 345 -15.52 2.60 -9.30
CA ASP A 345 -15.32 3.06 -7.93
C ASP A 345 -13.91 3.70 -7.82
N PRO A 346 -13.81 4.95 -7.35
CA PRO A 346 -12.54 5.68 -7.31
C PRO A 346 -11.47 4.97 -6.48
N ARG A 347 -11.86 4.06 -5.57
CA ARG A 347 -10.93 3.29 -4.74
C ARG A 347 -10.20 2.19 -5.51
N PHE A 348 -10.64 1.82 -6.72
CA PHE A 348 -9.91 0.91 -7.61
C PHE A 348 -9.01 1.61 -8.62
N VAL A 349 -8.79 2.92 -8.48
CA VAL A 349 -7.74 3.61 -9.24
C VAL A 349 -6.38 3.12 -8.75
N SER A 350 -5.52 2.70 -9.69
CA SER A 350 -4.17 2.21 -9.42
C SER A 350 -3.20 3.35 -9.13
N ASP A 351 -2.41 3.21 -8.07
CA ASP A 351 -1.22 4.00 -7.78
C ASP A 351 0.01 3.07 -7.83
N GLY A 352 0.73 3.13 -8.95
CA GLY A 352 1.80 2.17 -9.25
C GLY A 352 1.27 0.74 -9.43
N SER A 353 1.77 -0.20 -8.62
CA SER A 353 1.36 -1.62 -8.65
C SER A 353 0.19 -1.96 -7.73
N ASN A 354 -0.26 -1.02 -6.88
CA ASN A 354 -1.32 -1.26 -5.89
C ASN A 354 -2.55 -0.40 -6.21
N LEU A 355 -3.70 -0.81 -5.71
CA LEU A 355 -4.93 -0.02 -5.81
C LEU A 355 -5.04 0.93 -4.63
N THR A 356 -5.73 2.07 -4.81
CA THR A 356 -5.99 3.02 -3.71
C THR A 356 -6.62 2.33 -2.50
N ILE A 357 -7.51 1.36 -2.74
CA ILE A 357 -8.13 0.55 -1.70
C ILE A 357 -7.16 -0.29 -0.87
N ASP A 358 -6.04 -0.73 -1.44
CA ASP A 358 -5.05 -1.53 -0.72
C ASP A 358 -4.41 -0.70 0.41
N PHE A 359 -4.18 0.60 0.15
CA PHE A 359 -3.69 1.55 1.15
C PHE A 359 -4.76 1.92 2.18
N ILE A 360 -6.03 2.09 1.77
CA ILE A 360 -7.14 2.35 2.70
C ILE A 360 -7.30 1.21 3.71
N ILE A 361 -7.22 -0.04 3.24
CA ILE A 361 -7.29 -1.22 4.11
C ILE A 361 -6.08 -1.27 5.04
N GLN A 362 -4.87 -1.01 4.52
CA GLN A 362 -3.66 -0.96 5.33
C GLN A 362 -3.76 0.08 6.47
N GLU A 363 -4.26 1.28 6.17
CA GLU A 363 -4.45 2.35 7.17
C GLU A 363 -5.44 1.93 8.26
N LYS A 364 -6.57 1.30 7.89
CA LYS A 364 -7.54 0.78 8.86
C LYS A 364 -6.94 -0.30 9.76
N ILE A 365 -6.11 -1.18 9.20
CA ILE A 365 -5.38 -2.19 10.00
C ILE A 365 -4.45 -1.52 11.01
N GLN A 366 -3.77 -0.43 10.62
CA GLN A 366 -2.89 0.32 11.50
C GLN A 366 -3.67 1.04 12.62
N LYS A 367 -4.83 1.62 12.31
CA LYS A 367 -5.75 2.23 13.30
C LYS A 367 -6.25 1.22 14.34
N LEU A 368 -6.31 -0.06 13.99
CA LEU A 368 -6.63 -1.16 14.91
C LEU A 368 -5.43 -1.64 15.77
N GLY A 369 -4.30 -0.93 15.74
CA GLY A 369 -3.15 -1.17 16.62
C GLY A 369 -2.05 -2.05 16.04
N ILE A 370 -2.10 -2.40 14.75
CA ILE A 370 -1.03 -3.16 14.08
C ILE A 370 -0.05 -2.21 13.39
N SER A 371 1.08 -1.93 14.05
CA SER A 371 2.15 -1.11 13.46
C SER A 371 2.79 -1.80 12.25
N ASN A 372 3.11 -1.04 11.19
CA ASN A 372 3.78 -1.51 9.97
C ASN A 372 3.06 -2.66 9.23
N ALA A 373 1.72 -2.64 9.18
CA ALA A 373 0.98 -3.59 8.36
C ALA A 373 1.45 -3.53 6.89
N PRO A 374 1.73 -4.66 6.21
CA PRO A 374 2.16 -4.64 4.81
C PRO A 374 1.00 -4.26 3.88
N VAL A 375 1.30 -3.52 2.81
CA VAL A 375 0.36 -3.34 1.69
C VAL A 375 0.15 -4.69 1.02
N LYS A 376 -1.11 -5.09 0.85
CA LYS A 376 -1.49 -6.32 0.14
C LYS A 376 -2.50 -5.99 -0.94
N SER A 377 -2.41 -6.65 -2.08
CA SER A 377 -3.41 -6.56 -3.14
C SER A 377 -4.62 -7.45 -2.80
N TYR A 378 -5.72 -6.82 -2.41
CA TYR A 378 -6.93 -7.53 -2.00
C TYR A 378 -7.86 -7.84 -3.18
N PHE A 379 -7.83 -7.01 -4.22
CA PHE A 379 -8.73 -7.10 -5.35
C PHE A 379 -7.99 -7.28 -6.66
N SER A 380 -8.65 -7.98 -7.58
CA SER A 380 -8.19 -8.21 -8.94
C SER A 380 -9.36 -8.06 -9.91
N ALA A 381 -9.08 -7.63 -11.14
CA ALA A 381 -10.10 -7.61 -12.19
C ALA A 381 -10.56 -9.04 -12.50
N LEU A 382 -11.88 -9.25 -12.55
CA LEU A 382 -12.49 -10.47 -13.04
C LEU A 382 -12.86 -10.30 -14.50
N ASN A 383 -12.23 -11.06 -15.37
CA ASN A 383 -12.54 -11.06 -16.80
C ASN A 383 -13.65 -12.05 -17.14
N GLY A 384 -14.32 -11.86 -18.27
CA GLY A 384 -15.50 -12.61 -18.68
C GLY A 384 -15.71 -12.62 -20.19
N CYS A 385 -16.14 -13.77 -20.73
CA CYS A 385 -16.67 -13.83 -22.10
C CYS A 385 -18.00 -13.07 -22.17
N THR A 386 -18.04 -11.94 -22.85
CA THR A 386 -19.21 -11.06 -22.93
C THR A 386 -20.04 -11.24 -24.19
N SER A 387 -19.45 -11.72 -25.27
CA SER A 387 -20.16 -12.13 -26.50
C SER A 387 -19.29 -13.06 -27.34
N PRO A 388 -19.85 -13.75 -28.35
CA PRO A 388 -19.06 -14.34 -29.42
C PRO A 388 -18.25 -13.27 -30.15
N ASP A 389 -17.09 -13.64 -30.69
CA ASP A 389 -16.39 -12.81 -31.69
C ASP A 389 -17.14 -12.82 -33.05
N ALA A 390 -16.62 -12.08 -34.03
CA ALA A 390 -17.26 -11.96 -35.34
C ALA A 390 -17.29 -13.28 -36.15
N GLN A 391 -16.48 -14.27 -35.78
CA GLN A 391 -16.35 -15.55 -36.46
C GLN A 391 -17.08 -16.69 -35.71
N GLY A 392 -17.40 -16.48 -34.43
CA GLY A 392 -17.90 -17.51 -33.53
C GLY A 392 -16.84 -18.42 -32.92
N ASP A 393 -15.58 -18.21 -33.24
CA ASP A 393 -14.50 -19.13 -32.87
C ASP A 393 -13.99 -18.81 -31.46
N SER A 394 -13.97 -17.54 -31.07
CA SER A 394 -13.57 -17.08 -29.72
C SER A 394 -14.67 -16.27 -29.02
N CYS A 395 -14.38 -15.78 -27.82
CA CYS A 395 -15.25 -14.86 -27.11
C CYS A 395 -14.58 -13.49 -26.96
N ILE A 396 -15.38 -12.42 -26.96
CA ILE A 396 -14.94 -11.09 -26.59
C ILE A 396 -14.79 -11.06 -25.07
N ASN A 397 -13.54 -11.06 -24.62
CA ASN A 397 -13.21 -11.02 -23.21
C ASN A 397 -13.15 -9.57 -22.71
N GLN A 398 -13.85 -9.28 -21.61
CA GLN A 398 -13.86 -7.96 -21.00
C GLN A 398 -13.81 -8.06 -19.47
N ILE A 399 -13.35 -7.00 -18.82
CA ILE A 399 -13.43 -6.85 -17.37
C ILE A 399 -14.90 -6.74 -16.98
N LEU A 400 -15.40 -7.72 -16.23
CA LEU A 400 -16.75 -7.71 -15.70
C LEU A 400 -16.88 -6.80 -14.46
N GLY A 401 -15.80 -6.69 -13.69
CA GLY A 401 -15.75 -5.97 -12.42
C GLY A 401 -14.50 -6.33 -11.62
N MET A 402 -14.40 -5.80 -10.41
CA MET A 402 -13.39 -6.18 -9.42
C MET A 402 -13.91 -7.32 -8.55
N ALA A 403 -13.05 -8.28 -8.23
CA ALA A 403 -13.31 -9.38 -7.31
C ALA A 403 -12.19 -9.47 -6.27
N MET A 404 -12.53 -9.96 -5.08
CA MET A 404 -11.60 -10.08 -3.96
C MET A 404 -10.88 -11.42 -4.05
N ASN A 405 -9.59 -11.40 -3.77
CA ASN A 405 -8.77 -12.61 -3.73
C ASN A 405 -9.20 -13.48 -2.54
N PRO A 406 -9.37 -14.82 -2.71
CA PRO A 406 -9.73 -15.69 -1.59
C PRO A 406 -8.67 -15.70 -0.49
N PHE A 407 -9.11 -15.85 0.76
CA PHE A 407 -8.21 -16.03 1.90
C PHE A 407 -8.00 -17.50 2.19
N ILE A 408 -6.91 -17.83 2.89
CA ILE A 408 -6.62 -19.18 3.38
C ILE A 408 -6.57 -19.15 4.90
N ASP A 409 -7.32 -20.05 5.52
CA ASP A 409 -7.28 -20.25 6.97
C ASP A 409 -6.02 -21.02 7.40
N SER A 410 -5.84 -21.18 8.72
CA SER A 410 -4.70 -21.90 9.29
C SER A 410 -4.66 -23.40 8.93
N LYS A 411 -5.74 -23.96 8.38
CA LYS A 411 -5.86 -25.35 7.93
C LYS A 411 -5.63 -25.50 6.42
N GLY A 412 -5.35 -24.42 5.70
CA GLY A 412 -5.20 -24.44 4.25
C GLY A 412 -6.52 -24.38 3.47
N LYS A 413 -7.65 -24.19 4.17
CA LYS A 413 -8.98 -24.07 3.54
C LYS A 413 -9.22 -22.64 3.10
N SER A 414 -9.73 -22.49 1.88
CA SER A 414 -10.03 -21.16 1.38
C SER A 414 -11.38 -20.66 1.86
N PHE A 415 -11.49 -19.37 2.10
CA PHE A 415 -12.74 -18.73 2.50
C PHE A 415 -12.90 -17.35 1.88
N CYS A 416 -14.14 -16.90 1.82
CA CYS A 416 -14.52 -15.54 1.53
C CYS A 416 -15.06 -14.94 2.82
N PRO A 417 -14.54 -13.78 3.26
CA PRO A 417 -14.92 -13.25 4.56
C PRO A 417 -16.38 -12.81 4.54
N GLY A 418 -17.10 -13.14 5.59
CA GLY A 418 -18.49 -12.75 5.81
C GLY A 418 -18.63 -11.94 7.09
N THR A 419 -19.87 -11.83 7.56
CA THR A 419 -20.20 -11.09 8.77
C THR A 419 -19.42 -11.58 10.00
N ASP A 420 -19.23 -12.89 10.13
CA ASP A 420 -18.51 -13.46 11.28
C ASP A 420 -17.02 -13.09 11.28
N GLU A 421 -16.38 -13.08 10.11
CA GLU A 421 -15.00 -12.63 9.97
C GLU A 421 -14.85 -11.13 10.23
N TYR A 422 -15.77 -10.31 9.72
CA TYR A 422 -15.74 -8.85 9.89
C TYR A 422 -15.99 -8.40 11.33
N LEU A 423 -16.80 -9.14 12.08
CA LEU A 423 -17.06 -8.90 13.50
C LEU A 423 -16.12 -9.69 14.42
N GLY A 424 -15.15 -10.40 13.84
CA GLY A 424 -14.19 -11.23 14.54
C GLY A 424 -13.11 -10.40 15.26
N THR A 425 -11.99 -11.05 15.55
CA THR A 425 -10.85 -10.43 16.24
C THR A 425 -9.66 -10.16 15.33
N ASN A 426 -9.71 -10.58 14.06
CA ASN A 426 -8.62 -10.38 13.11
C ASN A 426 -8.68 -8.94 12.56
N PRO A 427 -7.69 -8.08 12.84
CA PRO A 427 -7.70 -6.68 12.39
C PRO A 427 -7.81 -6.52 10.88
N GLU A 428 -7.22 -7.44 10.11
CA GLU A 428 -7.34 -7.44 8.64
C GLU A 428 -8.78 -7.67 8.19
N MET A 429 -9.50 -8.60 8.83
CA MET A 429 -10.89 -8.89 8.49
C MET A 429 -11.83 -7.76 8.92
N ILE A 430 -11.59 -7.16 10.09
CA ILE A 430 -12.36 -6.00 10.57
C ILE A 430 -12.18 -4.83 9.61
N ALA A 431 -10.93 -4.49 9.25
CA ALA A 431 -10.61 -3.42 8.32
C ALA A 431 -11.24 -3.64 6.94
N LEU A 432 -11.19 -4.87 6.43
CA LEU A 432 -11.90 -5.24 5.19
C LEU A 432 -13.40 -5.00 5.32
N GLY A 433 -14.01 -5.48 6.39
CA GLY A 433 -15.45 -5.34 6.67
C GLY A 433 -15.91 -3.89 6.70
N GLU A 434 -15.11 -2.98 7.26
CA GLU A 434 -15.39 -1.54 7.29
C GLU A 434 -15.38 -0.87 5.90
N VAL A 435 -14.59 -1.39 4.95
CA VAL A 435 -14.46 -0.81 3.60
C VAL A 435 -15.50 -1.41 2.64
N ILE A 436 -15.67 -2.72 2.68
CA ILE A 436 -16.53 -3.44 1.73
C ILE A 436 -18.00 -3.41 2.14
N GLY A 437 -18.28 -3.47 3.45
CA GLY A 437 -19.60 -3.30 4.05
C GLY A 437 -20.67 -4.32 3.66
N VAL A 438 -20.30 -5.39 2.94
CA VAL A 438 -21.20 -6.49 2.54
C VAL A 438 -20.51 -7.84 2.74
N PRO A 439 -21.24 -8.89 3.18
CA PRO A 439 -20.69 -10.24 3.23
C PRO A 439 -20.30 -10.70 1.82
N THR A 440 -19.30 -11.58 1.73
CA THR A 440 -18.84 -12.13 0.46
C THR A 440 -19.09 -13.64 0.34
N GLU A 441 -19.14 -14.14 -0.88
CA GLU A 441 -19.23 -15.56 -1.19
C GLU A 441 -18.25 -15.94 -2.32
N GLY A 442 -17.92 -17.24 -2.41
CA GLY A 442 -17.03 -17.73 -3.45
C GLY A 442 -17.67 -17.75 -4.83
N VAL A 443 -16.84 -17.58 -5.87
CA VAL A 443 -17.16 -17.91 -7.26
C VAL A 443 -16.20 -18.99 -7.74
N TYR A 444 -16.75 -19.94 -8.49
CA TYR A 444 -16.05 -21.09 -9.05
C TYR A 444 -16.20 -21.12 -10.56
N TYR A 445 -15.14 -21.56 -11.24
CA TYR A 445 -15.23 -21.93 -12.65
C TYR A 445 -15.59 -23.40 -12.80
N ALA A 446 -16.46 -23.67 -13.77
CA ALA A 446 -16.82 -25.02 -14.13
C ALA A 446 -16.80 -25.23 -15.63
N GLU A 447 -16.18 -26.32 -16.05
CA GLU A 447 -16.05 -26.75 -17.43
C GLU A 447 -17.15 -27.75 -17.78
N GLY A 448 -17.86 -27.48 -18.88
CA GLY A 448 -18.87 -28.35 -19.45
C GLY A 448 -18.27 -29.55 -20.17
N PRO A 449 -19.11 -30.48 -20.66
CA PRO A 449 -18.64 -31.65 -21.36
C PRO A 449 -18.00 -31.26 -22.70
N ARG A 450 -17.02 -32.05 -23.14
CA ARG A 450 -16.47 -31.94 -24.48
C ARG A 450 -17.54 -32.25 -25.52
N GLU A 451 -17.77 -31.29 -26.40
CA GLU A 451 -18.69 -31.46 -27.53
C GLU A 451 -17.90 -31.80 -28.80
N VAL A 452 -18.41 -32.76 -29.54
CA VAL A 452 -17.82 -33.21 -30.80
C VAL A 452 -18.90 -33.16 -31.86
N GLN A 453 -18.70 -32.28 -32.84
CA GLN A 453 -19.53 -32.20 -34.02
C GLN A 453 -19.04 -33.18 -35.07
N THR A 454 -19.96 -33.81 -35.78
CA THR A 454 -19.64 -34.58 -36.98
C THR A 454 -19.96 -33.73 -38.20
N LEU A 455 -18.93 -33.39 -38.97
CA LEU A 455 -19.03 -32.61 -40.18
C LEU A 455 -19.60 -33.44 -41.34
N PRO A 456 -20.09 -32.79 -42.42
CA PRO A 456 -20.72 -33.48 -43.55
C PRO A 456 -19.85 -34.52 -44.27
N ASP A 457 -18.53 -34.39 -44.19
CA ASP A 457 -17.55 -35.33 -44.75
C ASP A 457 -17.25 -36.53 -43.82
N GLY A 458 -17.94 -36.61 -42.68
CA GLY A 458 -17.75 -37.63 -41.66
C GLY A 458 -16.59 -37.35 -40.70
N THR A 459 -15.89 -36.22 -40.85
CA THR A 459 -14.84 -35.82 -39.91
C THR A 459 -15.44 -35.31 -38.60
N GLN A 460 -14.69 -35.44 -37.51
CA GLN A 460 -15.12 -34.96 -36.20
C GLN A 460 -14.40 -33.66 -35.86
N GLN A 461 -15.16 -32.60 -35.64
CA GLN A 461 -14.66 -31.34 -35.11
C GLN A 461 -14.96 -31.27 -33.63
N VAL A 462 -13.91 -31.06 -32.83
CA VAL A 462 -14.05 -30.84 -31.40
C VAL A 462 -14.38 -29.37 -31.20
N LEU A 463 -15.46 -29.10 -30.48
CA LEU A 463 -15.77 -27.73 -30.09
C LEU A 463 -15.05 -27.37 -28.80
N SER A 464 -14.81 -26.07 -28.61
CA SER A 464 -14.36 -25.54 -27.33
C SER A 464 -15.34 -25.93 -26.23
N ASN A 465 -14.85 -26.23 -25.04
CA ASN A 465 -15.71 -26.56 -23.91
C ASN A 465 -16.43 -25.29 -23.44
N ASP A 466 -17.67 -25.43 -23.01
CA ASP A 466 -18.36 -24.34 -22.34
C ASP A 466 -17.80 -24.12 -20.92
N VAL A 467 -17.70 -22.87 -20.48
CA VAL A 467 -17.19 -22.51 -19.16
C VAL A 467 -18.19 -21.59 -18.47
N ILE A 468 -18.61 -21.97 -17.28
CA ILE A 468 -19.52 -21.18 -16.46
C ILE A 468 -18.88 -20.74 -15.14
N MET A 469 -19.26 -19.56 -14.68
CA MET A 469 -19.03 -19.02 -13.35
C MET A 469 -20.25 -19.35 -12.50
N ILE A 470 -20.04 -19.96 -11.34
CA ILE A 470 -21.10 -20.33 -10.41
C ILE A 470 -20.75 -19.85 -9.01
N ARG A 471 -21.72 -19.19 -8.35
CA ARG A 471 -21.59 -18.73 -6.96
C ARG A 471 -21.66 -19.89 -5.97
N GLU A 472 -20.98 -19.74 -4.85
CA GLU A 472 -20.90 -20.72 -3.78
C GLU A 472 -22.28 -21.07 -3.21
N ASN A 473 -23.16 -20.07 -3.04
CA ASN A 473 -24.50 -20.28 -2.51
C ASN A 473 -25.38 -21.17 -3.40
N ILE A 474 -25.20 -21.13 -4.73
CA ILE A 474 -25.90 -21.98 -5.70
C ILE A 474 -25.19 -23.33 -5.78
N LEU A 475 -23.86 -23.33 -5.96
CA LEU A 475 -23.08 -24.55 -6.13
C LEU A 475 -23.30 -25.52 -4.96
N LYS A 476 -23.25 -25.04 -3.71
CA LYS A 476 -23.45 -25.87 -2.52
C LYS A 476 -24.81 -26.55 -2.43
N LYS A 477 -25.82 -26.05 -3.15
CA LYS A 477 -27.16 -26.67 -3.22
C LYS A 477 -27.21 -27.83 -4.21
N ILE A 478 -26.29 -27.88 -5.19
CA ILE A 478 -26.35 -28.82 -6.34
C ILE A 478 -25.11 -29.67 -6.55
N TRP A 479 -24.04 -29.42 -5.79
CA TRP A 479 -22.75 -30.08 -5.97
C TRP A 479 -22.72 -31.54 -5.47
N PHE A 480 -21.90 -32.36 -6.12
CA PHE A 480 -21.65 -33.74 -5.72
C PHE A 480 -20.27 -34.22 -6.17
N HIS A 481 -19.85 -35.35 -5.60
CA HIS A 481 -18.73 -36.16 -6.09
C HIS A 481 -19.24 -37.50 -6.61
N PHE A 482 -18.46 -38.17 -7.45
CA PHE A 482 -18.73 -39.56 -7.79
C PHE A 482 -18.08 -40.48 -6.76
N GLY A 483 -18.89 -41.28 -6.08
CA GLY A 483 -18.41 -42.35 -5.21
C GLY A 483 -17.73 -43.47 -6.01
N ALA A 484 -17.15 -44.45 -5.31
CA ALA A 484 -16.40 -45.55 -5.92
C ALA A 484 -17.19 -46.39 -6.94
N ASN A 485 -18.53 -46.34 -6.87
CA ASN A 485 -19.46 -47.02 -7.79
C ASN A 485 -20.03 -46.10 -8.88
N GLY A 486 -19.53 -44.86 -9.01
CA GLY A 486 -20.02 -43.88 -9.97
C GLY A 486 -21.34 -43.21 -9.59
N VAL A 487 -21.83 -43.41 -8.37
CA VAL A 487 -23.07 -42.77 -7.88
C VAL A 487 -22.74 -41.38 -7.31
N PRO A 488 -23.53 -40.34 -7.62
CA PRO A 488 -23.40 -39.02 -6.98
C PRO A 488 -23.56 -39.10 -5.46
N VAL A 489 -22.65 -38.47 -4.73
CA VAL A 489 -22.67 -38.35 -3.27
C VAL A 489 -22.42 -36.89 -2.88
N ALA A 490 -23.17 -36.39 -1.90
CA ALA A 490 -23.00 -35.05 -1.37
C ALA A 490 -21.57 -34.87 -0.77
N PRO A 491 -20.94 -33.69 -0.97
CA PRO A 491 -19.64 -33.40 -0.37
C PRO A 491 -19.68 -33.40 1.15
N THR A 492 -18.60 -33.87 1.78
CA THR A 492 -18.31 -33.72 3.21
C THR A 492 -16.96 -33.02 3.37
N GLU A 493 -16.62 -32.55 4.57
CA GLU A 493 -15.31 -31.96 4.85
C GLU A 493 -14.12 -32.85 4.41
N GLN A 494 -14.32 -34.17 4.40
CA GLN A 494 -13.30 -35.15 4.02
C GLN A 494 -13.16 -35.31 2.49
N THR A 495 -14.17 -34.92 1.72
CA THR A 495 -14.21 -35.06 0.27
C THR A 495 -14.05 -33.73 -0.47
N GLU A 496 -13.91 -32.59 0.24
CA GLU A 496 -13.77 -31.26 -0.36
C GLU A 496 -12.59 -31.14 -1.36
N SER A 497 -11.58 -32.02 -1.26
CA SER A 497 -10.46 -32.08 -2.21
C SER A 497 -10.76 -32.85 -3.50
N GLN A 498 -11.86 -33.61 -3.55
CA GLN A 498 -12.25 -34.39 -4.73
C GLN A 498 -12.73 -33.47 -5.87
N ALA A 499 -12.83 -34.03 -7.07
CA ALA A 499 -13.45 -33.32 -8.19
C ALA A 499 -14.92 -33.05 -7.87
N THR A 500 -15.33 -31.79 -7.97
CA THR A 500 -16.71 -31.37 -7.70
C THR A 500 -17.46 -31.27 -9.02
N TYR A 501 -18.66 -31.84 -9.05
CA TYR A 501 -19.52 -31.89 -10.21
C TYR A 501 -20.90 -31.32 -9.89
N PHE A 502 -21.61 -30.85 -10.92
CA PHE A 502 -23.02 -30.47 -10.81
C PHE A 502 -23.70 -30.52 -12.17
N TYR A 503 -25.03 -30.56 -12.17
CA TYR A 503 -25.83 -30.44 -13.38
C TYR A 503 -26.31 -29.00 -13.58
N TRP A 504 -26.19 -28.49 -14.80
CA TRP A 504 -26.65 -27.14 -15.18
C TRP A 504 -27.54 -27.19 -16.43
N PRO A 505 -28.68 -26.45 -16.48
CA PRO A 505 -29.20 -25.54 -15.46
C PRO A 505 -29.56 -26.22 -14.14
N ALA A 506 -29.45 -25.48 -13.03
CA ALA A 506 -29.65 -26.04 -11.69
C ALA A 506 -31.08 -26.58 -11.49
N ASP A 507 -31.19 -27.73 -10.81
CA ASP A 507 -32.44 -28.24 -10.26
C ASP A 507 -32.26 -28.52 -8.77
N PHE A 508 -32.79 -27.64 -7.93
CA PHE A 508 -32.63 -27.73 -6.49
C PHE A 508 -33.47 -28.85 -5.86
N ASP A 509 -34.53 -29.30 -6.53
CA ASP A 509 -35.40 -30.37 -6.03
C ASP A 509 -34.79 -31.76 -6.26
N SER A 510 -33.90 -31.89 -7.25
CA SER A 510 -33.25 -33.16 -7.62
C SER A 510 -31.80 -32.97 -8.08
N PRO A 511 -30.90 -32.47 -7.21
CA PRO A 511 -29.55 -32.03 -7.59
C PRO A 511 -28.64 -33.16 -8.09
N PHE A 512 -28.94 -34.41 -7.71
CA PHE A 512 -28.13 -35.58 -8.05
C PHE A 512 -28.66 -36.38 -9.24
N VAL A 513 -29.76 -35.96 -9.87
CA VAL A 513 -30.41 -36.68 -10.96
C VAL A 513 -30.28 -35.89 -12.26
N HIS A 514 -29.57 -36.46 -13.24
CA HIS A 514 -29.41 -35.82 -14.54
C HIS A 514 -30.72 -35.83 -15.35
N LYS A 515 -31.30 -34.65 -15.58
CA LYS A 515 -32.41 -34.46 -16.54
C LYS A 515 -31.87 -34.41 -17.97
N LYS A 516 -31.76 -35.59 -18.59
CA LYS A 516 -31.27 -35.75 -19.97
C LYS A 516 -32.03 -34.86 -20.96
N GLY A 517 -31.29 -34.23 -21.88
CA GLY A 517 -31.82 -33.32 -22.91
C GLY A 517 -31.99 -31.87 -22.45
N TYR A 518 -31.89 -31.59 -21.15
CA TYR A 518 -32.02 -30.25 -20.59
C TYR A 518 -30.76 -29.81 -19.83
N GLN A 519 -30.19 -30.71 -19.03
CA GLN A 519 -28.99 -30.44 -18.24
C GLN A 519 -27.72 -30.97 -18.91
N LYS A 520 -26.57 -30.36 -18.62
CA LYS A 520 -25.23 -30.89 -18.87
C LYS A 520 -24.48 -31.06 -17.55
N LEU A 521 -23.50 -31.97 -17.53
CA LEU A 521 -22.62 -32.19 -16.39
C LEU A 521 -21.45 -31.22 -16.48
N TYR A 522 -21.26 -30.40 -15.45
CA TYR A 522 -20.12 -29.50 -15.30
C TYR A 522 -19.19 -30.01 -14.22
N THR A 523 -17.89 -29.76 -14.38
CA THR A 523 -16.86 -30.08 -13.41
C THR A 523 -16.21 -28.79 -12.94
N VAL A 524 -16.12 -28.57 -11.63
CA VAL A 524 -15.39 -27.42 -11.07
C VAL A 524 -13.90 -27.59 -11.35
N LYS A 525 -13.30 -26.55 -11.93
CA LYS A 525 -11.91 -26.52 -12.37
C LYS A 525 -11.20 -25.31 -11.82
N ARG A 526 -9.90 -25.44 -11.59
CA ARG A 526 -9.01 -24.28 -11.43
C ARG A 526 -8.80 -23.62 -12.78
N MET A 527 -8.38 -22.35 -12.77
CA MET A 527 -8.09 -21.61 -13.99
C MET A 527 -7.05 -22.31 -14.87
N ASP A 528 -5.99 -22.86 -14.26
CA ASP A 528 -4.92 -23.60 -14.95
C ASP A 528 -5.32 -25.03 -15.37
N GLU A 529 -6.50 -25.50 -14.97
CA GLU A 529 -7.05 -26.80 -15.36
C GLU A 529 -8.07 -26.69 -16.52
N LEU A 530 -8.45 -25.47 -16.93
CA LEU A 530 -9.36 -25.25 -18.05
C LEU A 530 -8.68 -25.54 -19.38
N LEU A 531 -9.32 -26.34 -20.24
CA LEU A 531 -8.71 -26.84 -21.49
C LEU A 531 -8.88 -25.89 -22.70
N ASN A 532 -9.31 -24.64 -22.50
CA ASN A 532 -9.78 -23.78 -23.60
C ASN A 532 -8.69 -22.87 -24.20
N ASP A 533 -8.42 -23.07 -25.50
CA ASP A 533 -7.71 -22.15 -26.41
C ASP A 533 -8.55 -20.87 -26.68
N GLY A 534 -8.69 -19.96 -25.69
CA GLY A 534 -9.19 -18.60 -25.94
C GLY A 534 -10.58 -18.23 -25.40
N ARG A 535 -11.17 -19.03 -24.50
CA ARG A 535 -12.37 -18.65 -23.72
C ARG A 535 -12.10 -18.73 -22.22
N THR A 536 -10.95 -18.20 -21.81
CA THR A 536 -10.50 -18.17 -20.42
C THR A 536 -10.71 -16.78 -19.83
N THR A 537 -10.93 -16.74 -18.54
CA THR A 537 -11.29 -15.52 -17.79
C THR A 537 -10.25 -15.34 -16.70
N GLU A 538 -9.29 -14.45 -16.90
CA GLU A 538 -8.14 -14.37 -16.01
C GLU A 538 -8.48 -13.63 -14.71
N ILE A 539 -8.04 -14.23 -13.60
CA ILE A 539 -7.72 -13.51 -12.36
C ILE A 539 -6.25 -13.85 -12.03
N PRO A 540 -5.36 -12.87 -11.88
CA PRO A 540 -3.94 -13.09 -11.61
C PRO A 540 -3.68 -13.47 -10.14
N THR A 541 -4.30 -14.54 -9.63
CA THR A 541 -3.99 -15.05 -8.27
C THR A 541 -3.03 -16.24 -8.34
N SER A 542 -1.93 -16.18 -7.60
CA SER A 542 -1.00 -17.31 -7.41
C SER A 542 -1.52 -18.36 -6.42
N LEU A 543 -2.63 -18.08 -5.73
CA LEU A 543 -3.24 -18.92 -4.73
C LEU A 543 -3.97 -20.11 -5.37
N LYS A 544 -3.70 -21.33 -4.90
CA LYS A 544 -4.28 -22.58 -5.44
C LYS A 544 -5.07 -23.34 -4.39
N PRO A 545 -6.26 -22.84 -3.98
CA PRO A 545 -7.03 -23.42 -2.89
C PRO A 545 -7.55 -24.83 -3.21
N HIS A 546 -7.67 -25.67 -2.18
CA HIS A 546 -8.06 -27.08 -2.33
C HIS A 546 -9.45 -27.27 -2.95
N ASP A 547 -10.40 -26.40 -2.62
CA ASP A 547 -11.77 -26.42 -3.12
C ASP A 547 -11.92 -25.76 -4.51
N ARG A 548 -10.82 -25.29 -5.12
CA ARG A 548 -10.79 -24.60 -6.43
C ARG A 548 -11.60 -23.29 -6.48
N LYS A 549 -11.91 -22.70 -5.32
CA LYS A 549 -12.52 -21.37 -5.24
C LYS A 549 -11.64 -20.37 -5.98
N THR A 550 -12.25 -19.56 -6.83
CA THR A 550 -11.48 -18.66 -7.71
C THR A 550 -11.44 -17.24 -7.20
N ALA A 551 -12.57 -16.71 -6.74
CA ALA A 551 -12.65 -15.35 -6.20
C ALA A 551 -13.72 -15.25 -5.13
N CYS A 552 -13.69 -14.14 -4.40
CA CYS A 552 -14.73 -13.70 -3.49
C CYS A 552 -15.47 -12.52 -4.10
N VAL A 553 -16.79 -12.56 -4.05
CA VAL A 553 -17.67 -11.53 -4.62
C VAL A 553 -18.74 -11.14 -3.60
N PRO A 554 -19.40 -9.98 -3.72
CA PRO A 554 -20.53 -9.63 -2.86
C PRO A 554 -21.58 -10.74 -2.84
N ALA A 555 -21.94 -11.19 -1.65
CA ALA A 555 -22.95 -12.23 -1.47
C ALA A 555 -24.32 -11.67 -1.89
N SER A 556 -25.01 -12.41 -2.75
CA SER A 556 -26.36 -12.03 -3.17
C SER A 556 -27.41 -12.81 -2.37
N SER A 557 -28.53 -12.16 -2.07
CA SER A 557 -29.66 -12.77 -1.40
C SER A 557 -30.53 -13.67 -2.30
N LEU A 558 -30.16 -13.85 -3.58
CA LEU A 558 -30.86 -14.72 -4.54
C LEU A 558 -30.47 -16.19 -4.40
#